data_AF-A0A444MV05-F1
#
_entry.id   AF-A0A444MV05-F1
#
_cell.length_a   1.000
_cell.length_b   1.000
_cell.length_c   1.000
_cell.angle_alpha   90.00
_cell.angle_beta   90.00
_cell.angle_gamma   90.00
#
_symmetry.space_group_name_H-M   'P 1'
#
loop_
_entity.id
_entity.type
_entity.pdbx_description
1 polymer ?
#
loop_
_entity_poly.entity_id
_entity_poly.type
_entity_poly.pdbx_seq_one_letter_code
_entity_poly.pdbx_strand_id
1 'polypeptide(L)'
;MIRVTPNLHGRLVMAFVAIFLLGCSKPGYWKNNEISEGKRDDMHELNDKALDLIKKGDTEILESLLSKELIAENSTDARVKNIGHALVTDTFKRMDEYYVVNKYLGADTIKSHLKDVNAYSLIYPAVTQEMYFMHFIQAKKEVPNKQIITIGYAKYSYGWKIGFMDMQPYGFNGKNAQELYKTAQEQYNKGQLIDALNNMNLAIVSLRPSELWVYDNEAEVHRFYNKVTVDAAKVYKFPTPVDDLLSRPYIISINNKTTREGSFPQITYITKVKLKDTAAIKAENLLIRKALIKLMPGIDKNNQYIYYLAYNQQPTSENYLSRYDMVDKLW
;
A
#
# COMPACT_ATOMS: atom_id res chain seq x y z
N MET A 1 -4.92 74.91 17.78
CA MET A 1 -4.61 73.73 16.94
C MET A 1 -3.33 73.11 17.50
N ILE A 2 -3.44 72.09 18.37
CA ILE A 2 -2.31 71.52 19.12
C ILE A 2 -1.74 70.35 18.30
N ARG A 3 -0.52 70.50 17.77
CA ARG A 3 0.21 69.41 17.13
C ARG A 3 0.95 68.60 18.19
N VAL A 4 0.46 67.40 18.46
CA VAL A 4 1.16 66.39 19.27
C VAL A 4 2.09 65.62 18.34
N THR A 5 3.41 65.80 18.49
CA THR A 5 4.41 65.00 17.77
C THR A 5 4.59 63.64 18.46
N PRO A 6 4.47 62.51 17.74
CA PRO A 6 4.62 61.19 18.34
C PRO A 6 6.08 60.94 18.75
N ASN A 7 6.25 60.52 19.99
CA ASN A 7 7.55 60.30 20.64
C ASN A 7 8.25 59.08 20.01
N LEU A 8 9.46 59.28 19.47
CA LEU A 8 10.25 58.29 18.72
C LEU A 8 10.54 57.01 19.55
N HIS A 9 10.60 57.16 20.89
CA HIS A 9 10.81 56.05 21.82
C HIS A 9 9.61 55.08 21.91
N GLY A 10 8.38 55.57 21.72
CA GLY A 10 7.18 54.72 21.71
C GLY A 10 7.12 53.79 20.50
N ARG A 11 7.70 54.20 19.36
CA ARG A 11 7.74 53.39 18.13
C ARG A 11 8.77 52.26 18.20
N LEU A 12 9.88 52.46 18.91
CA LEU A 12 10.93 51.44 19.08
C LEU A 12 10.52 50.32 20.04
N VAL A 13 9.81 50.64 21.12
CA VAL A 13 9.30 49.63 22.07
C VAL A 13 8.20 48.77 21.43
N MET A 14 7.34 49.37 20.60
CA MET A 14 6.28 48.63 19.89
C MET A 14 6.85 47.69 18.80
N ALA A 15 7.96 48.07 18.15
CA ALA A 15 8.69 47.21 17.22
C ALA A 15 9.40 46.03 17.91
N PHE A 16 9.92 46.22 19.13
CA PHE A 16 10.57 45.14 19.89
C PHE A 16 9.59 44.11 20.45
N VAL A 17 8.38 44.52 20.84
CA VAL A 17 7.32 43.59 21.30
C VAL A 17 6.75 42.77 20.13
N ALA A 18 6.73 43.31 18.91
CA ALA A 18 6.32 42.57 17.71
C ALA A 18 7.30 41.43 17.33
N ILE A 19 8.59 41.56 17.67
CA ILE A 19 9.61 40.53 17.37
C ILE A 19 9.50 39.31 18.30
N PHE A 20 9.01 39.48 19.54
CA PHE A 20 8.80 38.36 20.46
C PHE A 20 7.49 37.57 20.21
N LEU A 21 6.57 38.11 19.40
CA LEU A 21 5.36 37.42 18.97
C LEU A 21 5.54 36.65 17.65
N LEU A 22 6.71 36.71 17.02
CA LEU A 22 7.08 35.82 15.92
C LEU A 22 7.37 34.43 16.50
N GLY A 23 6.28 33.68 16.63
CA GLY A 23 6.16 32.47 17.41
C GLY A 23 7.23 31.42 17.14
N CYS A 24 7.96 31.09 18.19
CA CYS A 24 8.67 29.83 18.28
C CYS A 24 7.62 28.71 18.36
N SER A 25 7.38 28.01 17.25
CA SER A 25 6.50 26.85 17.21
C SER A 25 7.01 25.81 18.20
N LYS A 26 6.20 25.45 19.21
CA LYS A 26 6.58 24.39 20.14
C LYS A 26 6.73 23.07 19.37
N PRO A 27 7.78 22.26 19.60
CA PRO A 27 7.90 20.97 18.96
C PRO A 27 6.67 20.07 19.23
N GLY A 28 6.28 19.30 18.22
CA GLY A 28 5.10 18.46 18.25
C GLY A 28 4.56 18.18 16.85
N TYR A 29 3.43 17.46 16.78
CA TYR A 29 2.70 17.26 15.54
C TYR A 29 1.21 17.50 15.75
N TRP A 30 0.54 17.84 14.66
CA TRP A 30 -0.89 18.12 14.59
C TRP A 30 -1.47 17.35 13.43
N LYS A 31 -2.63 16.71 13.65
CA LYS A 31 -3.31 15.89 12.65
C LYS A 31 -4.57 16.58 12.13
N ASN A 32 -4.77 16.60 10.82
CA ASN A 32 -6.00 17.06 10.18
C ASN A 32 -6.46 18.46 10.68
N ASN A 33 -7.61 18.53 11.38
CA ASN A 33 -8.18 19.78 11.89
C ASN A 33 -7.41 20.41 13.06
N GLU A 34 -6.44 19.70 13.64
CA GLU A 34 -5.54 20.28 14.64
C GLU A 34 -4.48 21.19 14.01
N ILE A 35 -4.26 21.06 12.70
CA ILE A 35 -3.38 21.93 11.93
C ILE A 35 -4.08 23.27 11.73
N SER A 36 -3.37 24.38 11.94
CA SER A 36 -3.96 25.70 11.72
C SER A 36 -4.44 25.88 10.27
N GLU A 37 -5.61 26.48 10.11
CA GLU A 37 -6.29 26.61 8.81
C GLU A 37 -5.39 27.23 7.74
N GLY A 38 -4.74 28.37 8.02
CA GLY A 38 -3.83 29.00 7.05
C GLY A 38 -2.65 28.10 6.64
N LYS A 39 -2.03 27.37 7.59
CA LYS A 39 -0.95 26.43 7.26
C LYS A 39 -1.47 25.28 6.38
N ARG A 40 -2.66 24.79 6.70
CA ARG A 40 -3.30 23.71 5.98
C ARG A 40 -3.62 24.14 4.55
N ASP A 41 -4.21 25.32 4.36
CA ASP A 41 -4.57 25.86 3.06
C ASP A 41 -3.33 26.09 2.17
N ASP A 42 -2.26 26.68 2.72
CA ASP A 42 -0.98 26.86 2.01
C ASP A 42 -0.42 25.51 1.51
N MET A 43 -0.49 24.48 2.35
CA MET A 43 0.01 23.15 2.00
C MET A 43 -0.91 22.42 1.03
N HIS A 44 -2.23 22.69 1.07
CA HIS A 44 -3.19 22.14 0.11
C HIS A 44 -2.94 22.74 -1.28
N GLU A 45 -2.74 24.05 -1.38
CA GLU A 45 -2.39 24.70 -2.66
C GLU A 45 -1.09 24.14 -3.25
N LEU A 46 -0.05 24.03 -2.42
CA LEU A 46 1.23 23.45 -2.83
C LEU A 46 1.09 21.99 -3.31
N ASN A 47 0.29 21.20 -2.59
CA ASN A 47 0.06 19.80 -2.92
C ASN A 47 -0.80 19.63 -4.17
N ASP A 48 -1.84 20.44 -4.36
CA ASP A 48 -2.68 20.38 -5.55
C ASP A 48 -1.87 20.70 -6.81
N LYS A 49 -0.97 21.69 -6.71
CA LYS A 49 0.01 21.97 -7.77
C LYS A 49 0.93 20.78 -8.03
N ALA A 50 1.46 20.15 -6.98
CA ALA A 50 2.31 18.98 -7.12
C ALA A 50 1.57 17.80 -7.78
N LEU A 51 0.36 17.47 -7.34
CA LEU A 51 -0.45 16.39 -7.89
C LEU A 51 -0.82 16.65 -9.35
N ASP A 52 -1.11 17.90 -9.75
CA ASP A 52 -1.35 18.25 -11.15
C ASP A 52 -0.12 18.01 -12.03
N LEU A 53 1.07 18.41 -11.56
CA LEU A 53 2.33 18.17 -12.27
C LEU A 53 2.68 16.67 -12.35
N ILE A 54 2.51 15.93 -11.25
CA ILE A 54 2.72 14.47 -11.20
C ILE A 54 1.75 13.77 -12.18
N LYS A 55 0.48 14.17 -12.20
CA LYS A 55 -0.52 13.63 -13.11
C LYS A 55 -0.18 13.86 -14.59
N LYS A 56 0.46 14.98 -14.91
CA LYS A 56 0.96 15.28 -16.27
C LYS A 56 2.24 14.49 -16.62
N GLY A 57 2.92 13.91 -15.64
CA GLY A 57 4.19 13.21 -15.84
C GLY A 57 5.34 14.14 -16.24
N ASP A 58 5.22 15.43 -15.93
CA ASP A 58 6.21 16.47 -16.27
C ASP A 58 7.22 16.61 -15.13
N THR A 59 8.20 15.70 -15.11
CA THR A 59 9.22 15.65 -14.06
C THR A 59 10.08 16.92 -14.05
N GLU A 60 10.35 17.53 -15.21
CA GLU A 60 11.20 18.74 -15.32
C GLU A 60 10.58 19.94 -14.60
N ILE A 61 9.28 20.21 -14.81
CA ILE A 61 8.60 21.30 -14.10
C ILE A 61 8.45 20.94 -12.61
N LEU A 62 8.23 19.65 -12.30
CA LEU A 62 8.10 19.17 -10.93
C LEU A 62 9.39 19.35 -10.12
N GLU A 63 10.58 19.37 -10.72
CA GLU A 63 11.86 19.60 -10.02
C GLU A 63 11.83 20.85 -9.13
N SER A 64 11.11 21.88 -9.55
CA SER A 64 10.93 23.11 -8.75
C SER A 64 10.26 22.86 -7.39
N LEU A 65 9.54 21.75 -7.22
CA LEU A 65 8.88 21.31 -6.00
C LEU A 65 9.62 20.16 -5.30
N LEU A 66 10.58 19.50 -5.94
CA LEU A 66 11.33 18.39 -5.36
C LEU A 66 12.50 18.88 -4.49
N SER A 67 12.88 18.08 -3.50
CA SER A 67 14.13 18.29 -2.79
C SER A 67 15.32 17.91 -3.68
N LYS A 68 16.50 18.43 -3.35
CA LYS A 68 17.74 18.10 -4.08
C LYS A 68 18.03 16.60 -4.06
N GLU A 69 17.70 15.93 -2.95
CA GLU A 69 17.90 14.49 -2.78
C GLU A 69 17.00 13.68 -3.72
N LEU A 70 15.72 14.06 -3.87
CA LEU A 70 14.83 13.39 -4.83
C LEU A 70 15.24 13.66 -6.29
N ILE A 71 15.70 14.87 -6.62
CA ILE A 71 16.19 15.17 -7.98
C ILE A 71 17.42 14.30 -8.32
N ALA A 72 18.30 14.06 -7.35
CA ALA A 72 19.49 13.23 -7.53
C ALA A 72 19.18 11.71 -7.56
N GLU A 73 17.98 11.28 -7.19
CA GLU A 73 17.60 9.87 -7.14
C GLU A 73 17.14 9.38 -8.53
N ASN A 74 17.85 8.39 -9.09
CA ASN A 74 17.54 7.81 -10.41
C ASN A 74 16.13 7.22 -10.53
N SER A 75 15.48 6.89 -9.40
CA SER A 75 14.16 6.26 -9.38
C SER A 75 13.00 7.27 -9.42
N THR A 76 13.27 8.57 -9.20
CA THR A 76 12.24 9.60 -9.05
C THR A 76 11.36 9.75 -10.27
N ASP A 77 11.92 9.77 -11.48
CA ASP A 77 11.13 9.90 -12.71
C ASP A 77 10.15 8.71 -12.89
N ALA A 78 10.63 7.48 -12.66
CA ALA A 78 9.77 6.29 -12.70
C ALA A 78 8.67 6.34 -11.64
N ARG A 79 9.01 6.81 -10.43
CA ARG A 79 8.05 6.99 -9.33
C ARG A 79 6.97 8.02 -9.68
N VAL A 80 7.35 9.18 -10.20
CA VAL A 80 6.44 10.24 -10.66
C VAL A 80 5.51 9.72 -11.75
N LYS A 81 6.04 9.02 -12.76
CA LYS A 81 5.24 8.44 -13.85
C LYS A 81 4.25 7.39 -13.36
N ASN A 82 4.66 6.53 -12.42
CA ASN A 82 3.78 5.51 -11.85
C ASN A 82 2.63 6.13 -11.04
N ILE A 83 2.94 7.12 -10.19
CA ILE A 83 1.91 7.86 -9.44
C ILE A 83 1.01 8.64 -10.40
N GLY A 84 1.59 9.30 -11.40
CA GLY A 84 0.86 10.05 -12.43
C GLY A 84 -0.14 9.17 -13.19
N HIS A 85 0.28 7.98 -13.61
CA HIS A 85 -0.61 7.00 -14.25
C HIS A 85 -1.79 6.62 -13.34
N ALA A 86 -1.54 6.39 -12.04
CA ALA A 86 -2.59 6.11 -11.08
C ALA A 86 -3.56 7.29 -10.92
N LEU A 87 -3.07 8.53 -10.85
CA LEU A 87 -3.89 9.75 -10.78
C LEU A 87 -4.71 10.04 -12.05
N VAL A 88 -4.32 9.47 -13.20
CA VAL A 88 -5.09 9.53 -14.46
C VAL A 88 -6.18 8.47 -14.48
N THR A 89 -5.88 7.26 -14.02
CA THR A 89 -6.78 6.11 -14.11
C THR A 89 -7.79 6.02 -12.96
N ASP A 90 -7.50 6.67 -11.83
CA ASP A 90 -8.33 6.65 -10.64
C ASP A 90 -8.46 8.01 -9.95
N THR A 91 -9.42 8.06 -9.04
CA THR A 91 -9.66 9.21 -8.17
C THR A 91 -9.14 8.89 -6.77
N PHE A 92 -8.41 9.83 -6.18
CA PHE A 92 -7.90 9.72 -4.83
C PHE A 92 -8.54 10.77 -3.94
N LYS A 93 -8.78 10.41 -2.69
CA LYS A 93 -9.25 11.32 -1.65
C LYS A 93 -8.19 11.40 -0.56
N ARG A 94 -8.00 12.60 -0.01
CA ARG A 94 -7.18 12.79 1.18
C ARG A 94 -7.75 11.95 2.34
N MET A 95 -6.86 11.20 2.99
CA MET A 95 -7.17 10.32 4.11
C MET A 95 -6.80 11.01 5.41
N ASP A 96 -5.52 11.31 5.58
CA ASP A 96 -4.97 11.96 6.75
C ASP A 96 -3.81 12.89 6.34
N GLU A 97 -3.59 13.91 7.14
CA GLU A 97 -2.46 14.84 7.01
C GLU A 97 -1.87 15.19 8.37
N TYR A 98 -0.56 15.47 8.36
CA TYR A 98 0.22 15.75 9.54
C TYR A 98 1.13 16.94 9.31
N TYR A 99 1.08 17.92 10.19
CA TYR A 99 2.11 18.95 10.30
C TYR A 99 3.00 18.62 11.49
N VAL A 100 4.31 18.70 11.31
CA VAL A 100 5.29 18.38 12.34
C VAL A 100 6.27 19.53 12.51
N VAL A 101 6.53 19.89 13.77
CA VAL A 101 7.68 20.68 14.19
C VAL A 101 8.62 19.77 14.97
N ASN A 102 9.68 19.31 14.32
CA ASN A 102 10.67 18.40 14.88
C ASN A 102 11.45 19.08 16.01
N LYS A 103 11.62 18.38 17.14
CA LYS A 103 12.47 18.88 18.23
C LYS A 103 13.95 18.73 17.90
N TYR A 104 14.30 17.63 17.23
CA TYR A 104 15.66 17.27 16.82
C TYR A 104 15.64 16.78 15.38
N LEU A 105 16.76 16.94 14.68
CA LEU A 105 16.92 16.39 13.33
C LEU A 105 17.44 14.94 13.40
N GLY A 106 17.21 14.17 12.34
CA GLY A 106 17.65 12.78 12.21
C GLY A 106 16.49 11.83 12.01
N ALA A 107 15.76 11.51 13.08
CA ALA A 107 14.56 10.68 13.03
C ALA A 107 13.55 11.16 14.07
N ASP A 108 12.27 11.09 13.73
CA ASP A 108 11.17 11.38 14.64
C ASP A 108 9.99 10.44 14.33
N THR A 109 8.94 10.49 15.14
CA THR A 109 7.80 9.57 15.05
C THR A 109 6.49 10.27 15.34
N ILE A 110 5.52 10.09 14.45
CA ILE A 110 4.12 10.46 14.69
C ILE A 110 3.38 9.21 15.17
N LYS A 111 2.65 9.29 16.28
CA LYS A 111 1.77 8.19 16.71
C LYS A 111 0.34 8.45 16.28
N SER A 112 -0.35 7.42 15.80
CA SER A 112 -1.76 7.49 15.41
C SER A 112 -2.72 7.71 16.59
N HIS A 113 -2.31 7.33 17.81
CA HIS A 113 -3.13 7.29 19.03
C HIS A 113 -4.38 6.40 18.97
N LEU A 114 -4.51 5.60 17.92
CA LEU A 114 -5.53 4.55 17.87
C LEU A 114 -5.24 3.50 18.95
N LYS A 115 -6.30 2.88 19.47
CA LYS A 115 -6.22 1.85 20.52
C LYS A 115 -6.66 0.47 20.03
N ASP A 116 -6.88 0.33 18.73
CA ASP A 116 -7.30 -0.91 18.09
C ASP A 116 -6.19 -1.51 17.23
N VAL A 117 -6.52 -2.59 16.50
CA VAL A 117 -5.56 -3.33 15.66
C VAL A 117 -4.94 -2.49 14.54
N ASN A 118 -5.55 -1.36 14.19
CA ASN A 118 -5.01 -0.41 13.22
C ASN A 118 -4.08 0.62 13.84
N ALA A 119 -3.68 0.50 15.12
CA ALA A 119 -2.70 1.39 15.71
C ALA A 119 -1.37 1.32 14.94
N TYR A 120 -0.87 2.50 14.56
CA TYR A 120 0.37 2.67 13.82
C TYR A 120 1.17 3.88 14.29
N SER A 121 2.42 3.89 13.86
CA SER A 121 3.34 5.02 13.93
C SER A 121 3.86 5.35 12.53
N LEU A 122 4.11 6.63 12.25
CA LEU A 122 4.89 7.06 11.11
C LEU A 122 6.32 7.34 11.57
N ILE A 123 7.28 6.55 11.13
CA ILE A 123 8.71 6.70 11.44
C ILE A 123 9.36 7.33 10.22
N TYR A 124 9.94 8.51 10.36
CA TYR A 124 10.47 9.28 9.22
C TYR A 124 11.79 9.97 9.54
N PRO A 125 12.62 10.24 8.52
CA PRO A 125 13.82 11.04 8.70
C PRO A 125 13.45 12.51 8.92
N ALA A 126 13.75 13.03 10.11
CA ALA A 126 13.52 14.43 10.45
C ALA A 126 14.61 15.32 9.82
N VAL A 127 14.48 15.59 8.53
CA VAL A 127 15.51 16.31 7.74
C VAL A 127 15.47 17.83 7.89
N THR A 128 14.34 18.39 8.34
CA THR A 128 14.15 19.83 8.58
C THR A 128 13.32 20.05 9.85
N GLN A 129 13.31 21.28 10.38
CA GLN A 129 12.54 21.59 11.59
C GLN A 129 11.02 21.51 11.37
N GLU A 130 10.52 21.86 10.18
CA GLU A 130 9.09 21.79 9.84
C GLU A 130 8.89 20.80 8.69
N MET A 131 7.98 19.84 8.88
CA MET A 131 7.61 18.85 7.86
C MET A 131 6.10 18.72 7.75
N TYR A 132 5.62 18.22 6.62
CA TYR A 132 4.19 18.02 6.36
C TYR A 132 3.96 16.74 5.58
N PHE A 133 3.10 15.84 6.05
CA PHE A 133 2.80 14.57 5.39
C PHE A 133 1.34 14.54 4.98
N MET A 134 1.06 14.06 3.77
CA MET A 134 -0.30 13.87 3.25
C MET A 134 -0.45 12.46 2.70
N HIS A 135 -1.56 11.82 3.07
CA HIS A 135 -1.91 10.50 2.57
C HIS A 135 -3.19 10.59 1.73
N PHE A 136 -3.19 9.97 0.56
CA PHE A 136 -4.32 9.93 -0.36
C PHE A 136 -4.68 8.50 -0.69
N ILE A 137 -5.91 8.08 -0.42
CA ILE A 137 -6.40 6.74 -0.71
C ILE A 137 -7.32 6.76 -1.93
N GLN A 138 -7.30 5.70 -2.74
CA GLN A 138 -8.28 5.54 -3.83
C GLN A 138 -9.73 5.67 -3.30
N ALA A 139 -10.51 6.55 -3.93
CA ALA A 139 -11.81 6.99 -3.44
C ALA A 139 -12.97 6.10 -3.89
N LYS A 140 -12.85 5.48 -5.07
CA LYS A 140 -13.87 4.58 -5.64
C LYS A 140 -14.13 3.41 -4.68
N LYS A 141 -15.41 3.19 -4.34
CA LYS A 141 -15.80 2.15 -3.37
C LYS A 141 -15.70 0.76 -3.99
N GLU A 142 -15.95 0.68 -5.29
CA GLU A 142 -15.94 -0.50 -6.13
C GLU A 142 -14.55 -1.02 -6.46
N VAL A 143 -13.48 -0.27 -6.14
CA VAL A 143 -12.10 -0.72 -6.30
C VAL A 143 -11.74 -1.59 -5.10
N PRO A 144 -11.61 -2.92 -5.28
CA PRO A 144 -11.41 -3.85 -4.17
C PRO A 144 -9.96 -3.81 -3.68
N ASN A 145 -9.00 -3.61 -4.58
CA ASN A 145 -7.58 -3.53 -4.26
C ASN A 145 -7.18 -2.06 -4.24
N LYS A 146 -6.95 -1.52 -3.05
CA LYS A 146 -6.68 -0.10 -2.86
C LYS A 146 -5.20 0.19 -2.76
N GLN A 147 -4.81 1.31 -3.33
CA GLN A 147 -3.51 1.94 -3.16
C GLN A 147 -3.65 3.23 -2.35
N ILE A 148 -2.55 3.61 -1.72
CA ILE A 148 -2.39 4.90 -1.07
C ILE A 148 -1.16 5.59 -1.65
N ILE A 149 -1.24 6.90 -1.79
CA ILE A 149 -0.13 7.78 -2.16
C ILE A 149 0.24 8.56 -0.89
N THR A 150 1.52 8.56 -0.52
CA THR A 150 2.03 9.44 0.54
C THR A 150 2.95 10.48 -0.06
N ILE A 151 2.81 11.73 0.36
CA ILE A 151 3.71 12.83 0.00
C ILE A 151 4.18 13.50 1.29
N GLY A 152 5.50 13.57 1.47
CA GLY A 152 6.16 14.24 2.58
C GLY A 152 6.90 15.48 2.10
N TYR A 153 6.51 16.64 2.62
CA TYR A 153 7.15 17.92 2.43
C TYR A 153 8.08 18.26 3.60
N ALA A 154 9.20 18.89 3.29
CA ALA A 154 10.16 19.43 4.24
C ALA A 154 10.40 20.91 3.95
N LYS A 155 10.49 21.73 5.01
CA LYS A 155 10.72 23.17 4.90
C LYS A 155 12.23 23.45 4.93
N TYR A 156 12.84 23.45 3.75
CA TYR A 156 14.24 23.83 3.60
C TYR A 156 14.40 25.35 3.60
N SER A 157 15.65 25.82 3.67
CA SER A 157 15.98 27.25 3.53
C SER A 157 15.55 27.86 2.18
N TYR A 158 15.33 27.03 1.18
CA TYR A 158 14.88 27.40 -0.18
C TYR A 158 13.40 27.05 -0.43
N GLY A 159 12.63 26.86 0.64
CA GLY A 159 11.18 26.67 0.61
C GLY A 159 10.71 25.26 0.95
N TRP A 160 9.39 25.08 0.91
CA TRP A 160 8.76 23.76 1.04
C TRP A 160 9.01 22.93 -0.20
N LYS A 161 9.57 21.73 0.00
CA LYS A 161 9.88 20.78 -1.06
C LYS A 161 9.38 19.40 -0.69
N ILE A 162 9.00 18.62 -1.70
CA ILE A 162 8.73 17.19 -1.55
C ILE A 162 10.07 16.51 -1.27
N GLY A 163 10.24 15.99 -0.07
CA GLY A 163 11.40 15.19 0.33
C GLY A 163 11.12 13.69 0.33
N PHE A 164 9.84 13.30 0.24
CA PHE A 164 9.40 11.92 0.18
C PHE A 164 8.13 11.82 -0.65
N MET A 165 8.04 10.80 -1.49
CA MET A 165 6.76 10.38 -2.06
C MET A 165 6.80 8.87 -2.28
N ASP A 166 5.67 8.20 -2.11
CA ASP A 166 5.51 6.79 -2.47
C ASP A 166 4.07 6.48 -2.88
N MET A 167 3.89 5.30 -3.46
CA MET A 167 2.58 4.71 -3.68
C MET A 167 2.67 3.22 -3.41
N GLN A 168 1.89 2.74 -2.44
CA GLN A 168 1.92 1.36 -1.99
C GLN A 168 0.51 0.76 -1.90
N PRO A 169 0.38 -0.57 -1.90
CA PRO A 169 -0.89 -1.23 -1.60
C PRO A 169 -1.37 -0.86 -0.18
N TYR A 170 -2.60 -0.38 -0.08
CA TYR A 170 -3.28 -0.13 1.19
C TYR A 170 -4.08 -1.35 1.66
N GLY A 171 -4.65 -2.09 0.71
CA GLY A 171 -5.49 -3.24 1.02
C GLY A 171 -5.93 -4.01 -0.21
N PHE A 172 -6.47 -5.20 0.02
CA PHE A 172 -6.93 -6.12 -1.01
C PHE A 172 -8.33 -6.63 -0.67
N ASN A 173 -9.17 -6.84 -1.69
CA ASN A 173 -10.55 -7.31 -1.53
C ASN A 173 -11.37 -6.52 -0.49
N GLY A 174 -11.17 -5.20 -0.45
CA GLY A 174 -11.86 -4.30 0.48
C GLY A 174 -11.37 -4.34 1.93
N LYS A 175 -10.26 -5.03 2.21
CA LYS A 175 -9.67 -5.17 3.55
C LYS A 175 -8.26 -4.60 3.60
N ASN A 176 -7.92 -3.90 4.69
CA ASN A 176 -6.55 -3.49 4.97
C ASN A 176 -5.71 -4.65 5.54
N ALA A 177 -4.41 -4.43 5.77
CA ALA A 177 -3.50 -5.46 6.28
C ALA A 177 -3.97 -6.11 7.60
N GLN A 178 -4.50 -5.33 8.53
CA GLN A 178 -4.93 -5.81 9.85
C GLN A 178 -6.21 -6.64 9.78
N GLU A 179 -7.13 -6.26 8.89
CA GLU A 179 -8.36 -7.00 8.61
C GLU A 179 -8.07 -8.31 7.85
N LEU A 180 -7.11 -8.30 6.93
CA LEU A 180 -6.60 -9.49 6.24
C LEU A 180 -5.92 -10.44 7.22
N TYR A 181 -5.10 -9.90 8.13
CA TYR A 181 -4.46 -10.67 9.20
C TYR A 181 -5.51 -11.36 10.09
N LYS A 182 -6.52 -10.63 10.55
CA LYS A 182 -7.63 -11.20 11.32
C LYS A 182 -8.40 -12.28 10.55
N THR A 183 -8.71 -12.03 9.27
CA THR A 183 -9.36 -13.02 8.39
C THR A 183 -8.53 -14.30 8.30
N ALA A 184 -7.21 -14.18 8.15
CA ALA A 184 -6.32 -15.32 8.09
C ALA A 184 -6.27 -16.11 9.41
N GLN A 185 -6.30 -15.44 10.56
CA GLN A 185 -6.40 -16.11 11.87
C GLN A 185 -7.68 -16.94 11.97
N GLU A 186 -8.82 -16.38 11.56
CA GLU A 186 -10.11 -17.09 11.56
C GLU A 186 -10.09 -18.32 10.64
N GLN A 187 -9.51 -18.21 9.45
CA GLN A 187 -9.37 -19.32 8.50
C GLN A 187 -8.40 -20.39 9.00
N TYR A 188 -7.28 -19.98 9.58
CA TYR A 188 -6.31 -20.88 10.19
C TYR A 188 -6.96 -21.71 11.30
N ASN A 189 -7.76 -21.08 12.17
CA ASN A 189 -8.50 -21.76 13.25
C ASN A 189 -9.55 -22.76 12.72
N LYS A 190 -10.06 -22.56 11.50
CA LYS A 190 -10.97 -23.48 10.80
C LYS A 190 -10.24 -24.58 10.02
N GLY A 191 -8.90 -24.64 10.08
CA GLY A 191 -8.09 -25.58 9.30
C GLY A 191 -7.97 -25.23 7.80
N GLN A 192 -8.42 -24.05 7.39
CA GLN A 192 -8.41 -23.57 6.00
C GLN A 192 -7.04 -22.96 5.65
N LEU A 193 -5.99 -23.78 5.72
CA LEU A 193 -4.60 -23.33 5.71
C LEU A 193 -4.18 -22.60 4.42
N ILE A 194 -4.68 -23.00 3.25
CA ILE A 194 -4.36 -22.32 1.98
C ILE A 194 -4.98 -20.92 1.93
N ASP A 195 -6.24 -20.77 2.34
CA ASP A 195 -6.89 -19.47 2.38
C ASP A 195 -6.24 -18.55 3.43
N ALA A 196 -5.89 -19.10 4.60
CA ALA A 196 -5.17 -18.37 5.63
C ALA A 196 -3.82 -17.86 5.09
N LEU A 197 -3.07 -18.72 4.38
CA LEU A 197 -1.80 -18.34 3.77
C LEU A 197 -1.98 -17.26 2.69
N ASN A 198 -3.00 -17.40 1.85
CA ASN A 198 -3.31 -16.40 0.81
C ASN A 198 -3.67 -15.05 1.41
N ASN A 199 -4.51 -15.00 2.45
CA ASN A 199 -4.84 -13.75 3.14
C ASN A 199 -3.63 -13.17 3.89
N MET A 200 -2.76 -14.01 4.48
CA MET A 200 -1.52 -13.51 5.07
C MET A 200 -0.57 -12.93 4.04
N ASN A 201 -0.43 -13.54 2.87
CA ASN A 201 0.37 -12.98 1.79
C ASN A 201 -0.11 -11.57 1.42
N LEU A 202 -1.43 -11.37 1.29
CA LEU A 202 -2.02 -10.06 1.04
C LEU A 202 -1.82 -9.09 2.21
N ALA A 203 -1.94 -9.58 3.45
CA ALA A 203 -1.68 -8.79 4.65
C ALA A 203 -0.25 -8.28 4.67
N ILE A 204 0.75 -9.14 4.43
CA ILE A 204 2.17 -8.77 4.38
C ILE A 204 2.45 -7.75 3.27
N VAL A 205 1.89 -7.94 2.07
CA VAL A 205 2.09 -7.00 0.94
C VAL A 205 1.49 -5.63 1.23
N SER A 206 0.41 -5.55 2.02
CA SER A 206 -0.24 -4.28 2.40
C SER A 206 0.14 -3.79 3.80
N LEU A 207 1.08 -4.46 4.48
CA LEU A 207 1.43 -4.17 5.88
C LEU A 207 2.13 -2.82 6.05
N ARG A 208 2.78 -2.34 4.98
CA ARG A 208 3.40 -1.02 4.92
C ARG A 208 2.77 -0.21 3.79
N PRO A 209 1.61 0.43 4.05
CA PRO A 209 0.96 1.30 3.06
C PRO A 209 1.79 2.58 2.78
N SER A 210 2.86 2.81 3.52
CA SER A 210 3.96 3.69 3.14
C SER A 210 5.24 3.15 3.79
N GLU A 211 6.41 3.47 3.26
CA GLU A 211 7.68 3.12 3.92
C GLU A 211 7.79 3.71 5.34
N LEU A 212 7.09 4.82 5.59
CA LEU A 212 7.03 5.47 6.90
C LEU A 212 6.10 4.74 7.87
N TRP A 213 5.15 3.95 7.37
CA TRP A 213 4.04 3.42 8.14
C TRP A 213 4.40 2.09 8.79
N VAL A 214 4.33 2.03 10.12
CA VAL A 214 4.64 0.84 10.92
C VAL A 214 3.48 0.57 11.86
N TYR A 215 2.83 -0.58 11.72
CA TYR A 215 1.78 -1.00 12.67
C TYR A 215 2.40 -1.48 13.98
N ASP A 216 1.73 -1.21 15.10
CA ASP A 216 2.23 -1.56 16.43
C ASP A 216 2.40 -3.08 16.62
N ASN A 217 1.61 -3.88 15.88
CA ASN A 217 1.65 -5.35 15.92
C ASN A 217 2.41 -5.98 14.73
N GLU A 218 3.18 -5.21 13.94
CA GLU A 218 3.84 -5.71 12.72
C GLU A 218 4.67 -6.98 12.94
N ALA A 219 5.41 -7.06 14.05
CA ALA A 219 6.20 -8.24 14.42
C ALA A 219 5.32 -9.48 14.70
N GLU A 220 4.12 -9.31 15.24
CA GLU A 220 3.16 -10.40 15.47
C GLU A 220 2.61 -10.92 14.13
N VAL A 221 2.24 -10.01 13.22
CA VAL A 221 1.78 -10.34 11.87
C VAL A 221 2.82 -11.20 11.14
N HIS A 222 4.11 -10.80 11.18
CA HIS A 222 5.19 -11.58 10.58
C HIS A 222 5.39 -12.96 11.22
N ARG A 223 5.33 -13.05 12.56
CA ARG A 223 5.43 -14.35 13.26
C ARG A 223 4.28 -15.28 12.86
N PHE A 224 3.07 -14.75 12.79
CA PHE A 224 1.92 -15.54 12.38
C PHE A 224 2.00 -15.97 10.91
N TYR A 225 2.43 -15.08 10.01
CA TYR A 225 2.69 -15.43 8.61
C TYR A 225 3.67 -16.62 8.49
N ASN A 226 4.80 -16.55 9.19
CA ASN A 226 5.79 -17.63 9.19
C ASN A 226 5.20 -18.94 9.72
N LYS A 227 4.39 -18.87 10.79
CA LYS A 227 3.69 -20.03 11.33
C LYS A 227 2.74 -20.66 10.29
N VAL A 228 1.87 -19.86 9.67
CA VAL A 228 0.90 -20.33 8.67
C VAL A 228 1.64 -20.96 7.48
N THR A 229 2.71 -20.33 6.99
CA THR A 229 3.55 -20.84 5.91
C THR A 229 4.15 -22.21 6.24
N VAL A 230 4.74 -22.36 7.43
CA VAL A 230 5.34 -23.61 7.88
C VAL A 230 4.28 -24.71 8.03
N ASP A 231 3.13 -24.40 8.62
CA ASP A 231 2.09 -25.39 8.86
C ASP A 231 1.39 -25.78 7.54
N ALA A 232 1.16 -24.84 6.62
CA ALA A 232 0.69 -25.15 5.27
C ALA A 232 1.69 -26.04 4.51
N ALA A 233 2.99 -25.76 4.59
CA ALA A 233 4.03 -26.57 3.92
C ALA A 233 4.22 -27.96 4.54
N LYS A 234 3.80 -28.19 5.79
CA LYS A 234 3.76 -29.54 6.39
C LYS A 234 2.63 -30.37 5.79
N VAL A 235 1.45 -29.76 5.62
CA VAL A 235 0.24 -30.43 5.12
C VAL A 235 0.27 -30.61 3.60
N TYR A 236 0.68 -29.57 2.87
CA TYR A 236 0.67 -29.55 1.40
C TYR A 236 2.09 -29.64 0.87
N LYS A 237 2.39 -30.74 0.18
CA LYS A 237 3.68 -30.95 -0.49
C LYS A 237 3.50 -30.71 -1.98
N PHE A 238 4.13 -29.66 -2.50
CA PHE A 238 4.18 -29.40 -3.93
C PHE A 238 5.43 -30.02 -4.56
N PRO A 239 5.34 -30.64 -5.75
CA PRO A 239 4.11 -30.87 -6.52
C PRO A 239 3.15 -31.86 -5.84
N THR A 240 1.84 -31.55 -5.86
CA THR A 240 0.79 -32.39 -5.28
C THR A 240 0.03 -33.11 -6.42
N PRO A 241 0.09 -34.45 -6.52
CA PRO A 241 -0.68 -35.17 -7.54
C PRO A 241 -2.19 -35.10 -7.25
N VAL A 242 -2.99 -35.10 -8.32
CA VAL A 242 -4.45 -35.25 -8.25
C VAL A 242 -4.80 -36.66 -8.71
N ASP A 243 -4.63 -37.63 -7.80
CA ASP A 243 -4.66 -39.07 -8.12
C ASP A 243 -6.02 -39.58 -8.61
N ASP A 244 -7.10 -38.87 -8.27
CA ASP A 244 -8.48 -39.21 -8.66
C ASP A 244 -8.74 -39.05 -10.18
N LEU A 245 -7.76 -38.56 -10.97
CA LEU A 245 -7.91 -38.24 -12.39
C LEU A 245 -7.06 -39.13 -13.29
N LEU A 246 -7.64 -39.60 -14.40
CA LEU A 246 -6.97 -40.47 -15.39
C LEU A 246 -5.72 -39.83 -16.00
N SER A 247 -5.78 -38.52 -16.27
CA SER A 247 -4.66 -37.75 -16.82
C SER A 247 -3.53 -37.50 -15.81
N ARG A 248 -3.77 -37.78 -14.52
CA ARG A 248 -2.85 -37.60 -13.39
C ARG A 248 -2.14 -36.24 -13.41
N PRO A 249 -2.90 -35.13 -13.41
CA PRO A 249 -2.28 -33.82 -13.30
C PRO A 249 -1.70 -33.64 -11.90
N TYR A 250 -0.75 -32.73 -11.75
CA TYR A 250 -0.22 -32.36 -10.45
C TYR A 250 -0.16 -30.84 -10.30
N ILE A 251 -0.58 -30.36 -9.13
CA ILE A 251 -0.55 -28.95 -8.76
C ILE A 251 0.88 -28.62 -8.35
N ILE A 252 1.42 -27.52 -8.86
CA ILE A 252 2.80 -27.09 -8.56
C ILE A 252 2.86 -25.84 -7.69
N SER A 253 1.81 -25.01 -7.70
CA SER A 253 1.75 -23.84 -6.85
C SER A 253 0.32 -23.30 -6.71
N ILE A 254 0.10 -22.58 -5.61
CA ILE A 254 -1.10 -21.79 -5.34
C ILE A 254 -0.62 -20.43 -4.88
N ASN A 255 -0.96 -19.40 -5.65
CA ASN A 255 -0.57 -18.01 -5.38
C ASN A 255 -1.78 -17.10 -5.50
N ASN A 256 -1.68 -15.86 -5.05
CA ASN A 256 -2.69 -14.84 -5.34
C ASN A 256 -2.48 -14.24 -6.74
N LYS A 257 -3.58 -14.07 -7.49
CA LYS A 257 -3.65 -13.30 -8.72
C LYS A 257 -4.47 -12.04 -8.48
N THR A 258 -3.79 -10.90 -8.56
CA THR A 258 -4.42 -9.59 -8.46
C THR A 258 -4.97 -9.16 -9.81
N THR A 259 -6.22 -8.72 -9.82
CA THR A 259 -6.97 -8.21 -10.97
C THR A 259 -7.70 -6.92 -10.58
N ARG A 260 -8.44 -6.32 -11.51
CA ARG A 260 -9.31 -5.17 -11.20
C ARG A 260 -10.48 -5.53 -10.27
N GLU A 261 -10.90 -6.79 -10.27
CA GLU A 261 -12.05 -7.28 -9.48
C GLU A 261 -11.65 -7.76 -8.08
N GLY A 262 -10.35 -7.85 -7.79
CA GLY A 262 -9.85 -8.34 -6.51
C GLY A 262 -8.59 -9.17 -6.67
N SER A 263 -8.13 -9.75 -5.57
CA SER A 263 -7.02 -10.69 -5.52
C SER A 263 -7.54 -12.07 -5.11
N PHE A 264 -7.32 -13.07 -5.95
CA PHE A 264 -7.94 -14.39 -5.80
C PHE A 264 -6.92 -15.51 -5.98
N PRO A 265 -7.18 -16.71 -5.44
CA PRO A 265 -6.29 -17.85 -5.64
C PRO A 265 -6.11 -18.20 -7.12
N GLN A 266 -4.88 -18.50 -7.49
CA GLN A 266 -4.48 -19.02 -8.78
C GLN A 266 -3.77 -20.35 -8.59
N ILE A 267 -4.39 -21.41 -9.10
CA ILE A 267 -3.87 -22.77 -9.07
C ILE A 267 -3.08 -23.01 -10.35
N THR A 268 -1.78 -23.30 -10.19
CA THR A 268 -0.94 -23.69 -11.33
C THR A 268 -0.72 -25.19 -11.30
N TYR A 269 -0.97 -25.87 -12.42
CA TYR A 269 -0.85 -27.32 -12.49
C TYR A 269 -0.30 -27.79 -13.85
N ILE A 270 0.28 -28.99 -13.84
CA ILE A 270 0.80 -29.66 -15.02
C ILE A 270 -0.18 -30.75 -15.44
N THR A 271 -0.48 -30.78 -16.74
CA THR A 271 -1.37 -31.76 -17.38
C THR A 271 -0.69 -32.44 -18.56
N LYS A 272 -1.11 -33.68 -18.83
CA LYS A 272 -0.74 -34.42 -20.05
C LYS A 272 -1.66 -34.11 -21.23
N VAL A 273 -2.80 -33.46 -20.98
CA VAL A 273 -3.73 -33.03 -22.03
C VAL A 273 -3.08 -31.94 -22.87
N LYS A 274 -3.02 -32.10 -24.19
CA LYS A 274 -2.39 -31.11 -25.08
C LYS A 274 -3.07 -29.75 -24.93
N LEU A 275 -2.30 -28.67 -24.74
CA LEU A 275 -2.84 -27.30 -24.57
C LEU A 275 -3.77 -26.82 -25.70
N LYS A 276 -3.61 -27.37 -26.91
CA LYS A 276 -4.48 -27.06 -28.05
C LYS A 276 -5.88 -27.69 -27.92
N ASP A 277 -6.03 -28.76 -27.13
CA ASP A 277 -7.32 -29.40 -26.85
C ASP A 277 -7.99 -28.74 -25.64
N THR A 278 -8.50 -27.53 -25.88
CA THR A 278 -9.11 -26.71 -24.84
C THR A 278 -10.36 -27.34 -24.23
N ALA A 279 -11.09 -28.18 -24.97
CA ALA A 279 -12.27 -28.89 -24.48
C ALA A 279 -11.88 -29.93 -23.44
N ALA A 280 -10.86 -30.75 -23.73
CA ALA A 280 -10.36 -31.74 -22.77
C ALA A 280 -9.76 -31.09 -21.51
N ILE A 281 -9.07 -29.94 -21.64
CA ILE A 281 -8.52 -29.22 -20.47
C ILE A 281 -9.63 -28.67 -19.58
N LYS A 282 -10.70 -28.09 -20.15
CA LYS A 282 -11.85 -27.63 -19.36
C LYS A 282 -12.52 -28.79 -18.62
N ALA A 283 -12.68 -29.93 -19.28
CA ALA A 283 -13.25 -31.13 -18.65
C ALA A 283 -12.37 -31.63 -17.49
N GLU A 284 -11.05 -31.69 -17.68
CA GLU A 284 -10.09 -32.02 -16.61
C GLU A 284 -10.14 -31.00 -15.46
N ASN A 285 -10.18 -29.70 -15.77
CA ASN A 285 -10.23 -28.64 -14.77
C ASN A 285 -11.46 -28.75 -13.86
N LEU A 286 -12.62 -29.13 -14.41
CA LEU A 286 -13.81 -29.39 -13.60
C LEU A 286 -13.62 -30.50 -12.58
N LEU A 287 -12.83 -31.52 -12.91
CA LEU A 287 -12.52 -32.60 -11.98
C LEU A 287 -11.44 -32.19 -10.97
N ILE A 288 -10.43 -31.41 -11.39
CA ILE A 288 -9.43 -30.80 -10.50
C ILE A 288 -10.12 -29.94 -9.44
N ARG A 289 -11.10 -29.11 -9.81
CA ARG A 289 -11.89 -28.30 -8.86
C ARG A 289 -12.49 -29.14 -7.75
N LYS A 290 -13.14 -30.26 -8.11
CA LYS A 290 -13.76 -31.17 -7.13
C LYS A 290 -12.71 -31.82 -6.22
N ALA A 291 -11.57 -32.19 -6.76
CA ALA A 291 -10.46 -32.76 -5.97
C ALA A 291 -9.86 -31.72 -5.01
N LEU A 292 -9.70 -30.47 -5.45
CA LEU A 292 -9.18 -29.37 -4.64
C LEU A 292 -10.02 -29.08 -3.41
N ILE A 293 -11.34 -29.16 -3.49
CA ILE A 293 -12.23 -28.95 -2.33
C ILE A 293 -11.92 -29.96 -1.21
N LYS A 294 -11.58 -31.21 -1.59
CA LYS A 294 -11.17 -32.25 -0.63
C LYS A 294 -9.75 -32.04 -0.13
N LEU A 295 -8.83 -31.72 -1.04
CA LEU A 295 -7.42 -31.53 -0.72
C LEU A 295 -7.20 -30.29 0.16
N MET A 296 -7.91 -29.21 -0.11
CA MET A 296 -7.68 -27.89 0.46
C MET A 296 -9.01 -27.27 0.91
N PRO A 297 -9.54 -27.70 2.06
CA PRO A 297 -10.83 -27.25 2.55
C PRO A 297 -10.92 -25.72 2.67
N GLY A 298 -12.00 -25.14 2.15
CA GLY A 298 -12.30 -23.70 2.24
C GLY A 298 -12.03 -22.91 0.96
N ILE A 299 -11.16 -23.42 0.08
CA ILE A 299 -10.69 -22.69 -1.11
C ILE A 299 -11.83 -22.26 -2.05
N ASP A 300 -12.94 -23.00 -2.04
CA ASP A 300 -14.14 -22.78 -2.85
C ASP A 300 -15.22 -21.93 -2.16
N LYS A 301 -15.06 -21.58 -0.87
CA LYS A 301 -16.10 -20.91 -0.07
C LYS A 301 -15.84 -19.43 0.16
N ASN A 302 -14.57 -19.04 0.16
CA ASN A 302 -14.15 -17.71 0.60
C ASN A 302 -13.72 -16.79 -0.55
N ASN A 303 -13.91 -17.23 -1.80
CA ASN A 303 -13.37 -16.57 -2.98
C ASN A 303 -14.47 -16.40 -4.02
N GLN A 304 -14.56 -15.23 -4.66
CA GLN A 304 -15.47 -15.00 -5.78
C GLN A 304 -14.95 -15.68 -7.07
N TYR A 305 -13.64 -15.81 -7.19
CA TYR A 305 -13.00 -16.44 -8.33
C TYR A 305 -11.90 -17.40 -7.88
N ILE A 306 -11.64 -18.42 -8.70
CA ILE A 306 -10.37 -19.17 -8.67
C ILE A 306 -9.82 -19.20 -10.09
N TYR A 307 -8.57 -18.80 -10.24
CA TYR A 307 -7.86 -18.85 -11.51
C TYR A 307 -7.10 -20.17 -11.64
N TYR A 308 -7.00 -20.68 -12.86
CA TYR A 308 -6.27 -21.90 -13.14
C TYR A 308 -5.33 -21.68 -14.31
N LEU A 309 -4.07 -22.10 -14.15
CA LEU A 309 -3.07 -22.11 -15.21
C LEU A 309 -2.64 -23.55 -15.46
N ALA A 310 -2.98 -24.05 -16.66
CA ALA A 310 -2.56 -25.38 -17.11
C ALA A 310 -1.32 -25.28 -17.99
N TYR A 311 -0.30 -26.08 -17.68
CA TYR A 311 0.91 -26.23 -18.49
C TYR A 311 1.12 -27.70 -18.88
N ASN A 312 1.83 -27.96 -19.99
CA ASN A 312 2.30 -29.31 -20.30
C ASN A 312 3.69 -29.63 -19.69
N GLN A 313 4.40 -28.61 -19.22
CA GLN A 313 5.73 -28.74 -18.62
C GLN A 313 5.89 -27.73 -17.48
N GLN A 314 6.74 -28.01 -16.51
CA GLN A 314 6.96 -27.13 -15.37
C GLN A 314 7.63 -25.82 -15.80
N PRO A 315 7.03 -24.64 -15.52
CA PRO A 315 7.66 -23.36 -15.80
C PRO A 315 8.89 -23.16 -14.91
N THR A 316 9.94 -22.59 -15.50
CA THR A 316 11.15 -22.13 -14.79
C THR A 316 11.27 -20.62 -14.94
N SER A 317 12.17 -19.99 -14.18
CA SER A 317 12.47 -18.55 -14.32
C SER A 317 13.04 -18.18 -15.69
N GLU A 318 13.55 -19.16 -16.45
CA GLU A 318 14.30 -18.94 -17.70
C GLU A 318 13.47 -19.19 -18.95
N ASN A 319 12.31 -19.87 -18.83
CA ASN A 319 11.56 -20.34 -19.99
C ASN A 319 10.13 -19.79 -20.01
N TYR A 320 9.79 -19.15 -21.13
CA TYR A 320 8.39 -18.81 -21.44
C TYR A 320 7.68 -20.03 -22.04
N LEU A 321 6.84 -20.68 -21.26
CA LEU A 321 6.03 -21.81 -21.71
C LEU A 321 4.62 -21.38 -22.10
N SER A 322 4.10 -21.99 -23.17
CA SER A 322 2.67 -21.90 -23.49
C SER A 322 1.84 -22.46 -22.34
N ARG A 323 0.67 -21.84 -22.11
CA ARG A 323 -0.27 -22.22 -21.06
C ARG A 323 -1.72 -22.01 -21.50
N TYR A 324 -2.64 -22.62 -20.77
CA TYR A 324 -4.07 -22.36 -20.92
C TYR A 324 -4.63 -21.78 -19.61
N ASP A 325 -5.19 -20.57 -19.71
CA ASP A 325 -5.73 -19.81 -18.58
C ASP A 325 -7.25 -20.06 -18.48
N MET A 326 -7.73 -20.37 -17.28
CA MET A 326 -9.15 -20.54 -17.00
C MET A 326 -9.53 -19.79 -15.73
N VAL A 327 -10.81 -19.43 -15.63
CA VAL A 327 -11.40 -18.83 -14.43
C VAL A 327 -12.63 -19.64 -14.01
N ASP A 328 -12.75 -19.87 -12.72
CA ASP A 328 -13.98 -20.31 -12.08
C ASP A 328 -14.62 -19.14 -11.37
N LYS A 329 -15.93 -18.97 -11.53
CA LYS A 329 -16.72 -17.95 -10.83
C LYS A 329 -17.57 -18.67 -9.80
N LEU A 330 -17.26 -18.41 -8.53
CA LEU A 330 -17.95 -18.95 -7.37
C LEU A 330 -18.99 -17.90 -6.97
N TRP A 331 -20.26 -18.29 -7.00
CA TRP A 331 -21.40 -17.41 -6.74
C TRP A 331 -21.74 -17.29 -5.26
#